data_AF-A0A2D4XBG2-F1
#
_entry.id   AF-A0A2D4XBG2-F1
#
_cell.length_a   1.000
_cell.length_b   1.000
_cell.length_c   1.000
_cell.angle_alpha   90.00
_cell.angle_beta   90.00
_cell.angle_gamma   90.00
#
_symmetry.space_group_name_H-M   'P 1'
#
loop_
_entity.id
_entity.type
_entity.pdbx_description
1 polymer ?
#
loop_
_entity_poly.entity_id
_entity_poly.type
_entity_poly.pdbx_seq_one_letter_code
_entity_poly.pdbx_strand_id
1 'polypeptide(L)' 'MRPPETIEEELEIIAQALEAGIDPFPPKKKPTRIAKLALGWFMIIMMVSWVSQLLYQYV' A
#
# COMPACT_ATOMS: atom_id res chain seq x y z
N MET A 1 -12.58 9.90 4.00
CA MET A 1 -13.73 9.19 4.58
C MET A 1 -13.54 9.17 6.08
N ARG A 2 -14.57 9.51 6.85
CA ARG A 2 -14.52 9.38 8.31
C ARG A 2 -14.65 7.89 8.66
N PRO A 3 -13.93 7.37 9.66
CA PRO A 3 -14.22 6.03 10.17
C PRO A 3 -15.64 6.03 10.78
N PRO A 4 -16.40 4.93 10.63
CA PRO A 4 -17.68 4.79 11.31
C PRO A 4 -17.46 4.81 12.82
N GLU A 5 -18.37 5.47 13.55
CA GLU A 5 -18.24 5.62 15.01
C GLU A 5 -19.18 4.68 15.79
N THR A 6 -20.18 4.10 15.11
CA THR A 6 -21.13 3.16 15.70
C THR A 6 -21.17 1.83 14.94
N ILE A 7 -21.62 0.79 15.63
CA ILE A 7 -21.75 -0.56 15.08
C ILE A 7 -22.81 -0.60 13.98
N GLU A 8 -23.88 0.17 14.13
CA GLU A 8 -24.96 0.30 13.14
C GLU A 8 -24.44 0.88 11.82
N GLU A 9 -23.57 1.89 11.87
CA GLU A 9 -22.93 2.48 10.68
C GLU A 9 -21.99 1.46 10.00
N GLU A 10 -21.20 0.70 10.78
CA GLU A 10 -20.35 -0.38 10.22
C GLU A 10 -21.19 -1.47 9.53
N LEU A 11 -22.30 -1.87 10.14
CA LEU A 11 -23.22 -2.88 9.60
C LEU A 11 -23.87 -2.42 8.30
N GLU A 12 -24.28 -1.15 8.19
CA GLU A 12 -24.82 -0.58 6.96
C GLU A 12 -23.80 -0.65 5.80
N ILE A 13 -22.53 -0.34 6.07
CA ILE A 13 -21.46 -0.42 5.07
C ILE A 13 -21.24 -1.86 4.61
N ILE A 14 -21.25 -2.82 5.55
CA ILE A 14 -21.11 -4.25 5.23
C ILE A 14 -22.30 -4.75 4.41
N ALA A 15 -23.53 -4.34 4.75
CA ALA A 15 -24.74 -4.69 4.02
C ALA A 15 -24.72 -4.13 2.59
N GLN A 16 -24.30 -2.88 2.42
CA GLN A 16 -24.10 -2.27 1.09
C GLN A 16 -23.04 -3.01 0.27
N ALA A 17 -21.93 -3.44 0.89
CA ALA A 17 -20.92 -4.24 0.22
C ALA A 17 -21.47 -5.59 -0.25
N LEU A 18 -22.24 -6.28 0.59
CA LEU A 18 -22.92 -7.54 0.26
C LEU A 18 -23.93 -7.38 -0.89
N GLU A 19 -24.74 -6.31 -0.87
CA GLU A 19 -25.70 -6.00 -1.94
C GLU A 19 -24.99 -5.69 -3.26
N ALA A 20 -23.83 -5.04 -3.20
CA ALA A 20 -22.95 -4.82 -4.35
C ALA A 20 -22.20 -6.09 -4.81
N GLY A 21 -22.39 -7.23 -4.14
CA GLY A 21 -21.71 -8.49 -4.43
C GLY A 21 -20.21 -8.49 -4.09
N ILE A 22 -19.77 -7.56 -3.24
CA ILE A 22 -18.38 -7.45 -2.77
C ILE A 22 -18.24 -8.20 -1.45
N ASP A 23 -17.19 -9.00 -1.33
CA ASP A 23 -16.85 -9.68 -0.07
C ASP A 23 -16.48 -8.64 1.01
N PRO A 24 -17.24 -8.53 2.12
CA PRO A 24 -16.93 -7.61 3.20
C PRO A 24 -15.69 -8.02 4.02
N PHE A 25 -15.24 -9.28 3.90
CA PHE A 25 -14.08 -9.80 4.63
C PHE A 25 -13.04 -10.40 3.68
N PRO A 26 -12.47 -9.59 2.77
CA PRO A 26 -11.56 -10.11 1.76
C PRO A 26 -10.33 -10.75 2.42
N PRO A 27 -9.81 -11.84 1.84
CA PRO A 27 -8.61 -12.48 2.36
C PRO A 27 -7.41 -11.51 2.29
N LYS A 28 -6.48 -11.64 3.25
CA LYS A 28 -5.25 -10.84 3.26
C LYS A 28 -4.51 -11.01 1.92
N LYS A 29 -4.21 -9.88 1.26
CA LYS A 29 -3.44 -9.88 0.00
C LYS A 29 -2.09 -10.55 0.24
N LYS A 30 -1.76 -11.54 -0.60
CA LYS A 30 -0.45 -12.16 -0.57
C LYS A 30 0.60 -11.13 -0.97
N PRO A 31 1.80 -11.13 -0.34
CA PRO A 31 2.88 -10.27 -0.78
C PRO A 31 3.22 -10.60 -2.24
N THR A 32 3.07 -9.62 -3.12
CA THR A 32 3.32 -9.82 -4.55
C THR A 32 4.81 -9.74 -4.82
N ARG A 33 5.32 -10.62 -5.71
CA ARG A 33 6.73 -10.59 -6.13
C ARG A 33 7.10 -9.24 -6.75
N ILE A 34 6.17 -8.64 -7.48
CA ILE A 34 6.33 -7.32 -8.12
C ILE A 34 6.57 -6.22 -7.07
N ALA A 35 5.78 -6.19 -5.99
CA ALA A 35 5.98 -5.20 -4.93
C ALA A 35 7.35 -5.32 -4.26
N LYS A 36 7.82 -6.56 -4.03
CA LYS A 36 9.17 -6.79 -3.49
C LYS A 36 10.27 -6.31 -4.44
N LEU A 37 10.13 -6.60 -5.73
CA LEU A 37 11.08 -6.17 -6.75
C LEU A 37 11.11 -4.64 -6.90
N ALA A 38 9.94 -4.00 -6.91
CA ALA A 38 9.81 -2.56 -6.98
C ALA A 38 10.49 -1.87 -5.78
N LEU A 39 10.29 -2.40 -4.57
CA LEU A 39 10.93 -1.87 -3.37
C LEU A 39 12.46 -2.02 -3.42
N GLY A 40 12.96 -3.17 -3.89
CA GLY A 40 14.40 -3.39 -4.07
C GLY A 40 15.02 -2.41 -5.07
N TRP A 41 14.40 -2.25 -6.25
CA TRP A 41 14.85 -1.28 -7.25
C TRP A 41 14.81 0.16 -6.75
N PHE A 42 13.75 0.53 -6.03
CA PHE A 42 13.64 1.85 -5.43
C PHE A 42 14.83 2.14 -4.49
N MET A 43 15.17 1.19 -3.61
CA MET A 43 16.34 1.33 -2.73
C MET A 43 17.65 1.47 -3.50
N ILE A 44 17.86 0.68 -4.55
CA ILE A 44 19.06 0.75 -5.40
C ILE A 44 19.19 2.13 -6.04
N ILE A 45 18.11 2.65 -6.64
CA ILE A 45 18.11 3.97 -7.29
C ILE A 45 18.43 5.06 -6.27
N MET A 46 17.82 5.01 -5.08
CA MET A 46 18.09 5.97 -4.01
C MET A 46 19.56 5.91 -3.57
N MET A 47 20.12 4.72 -3.36
CA MET A 47 21.52 4.55 -2.97
C MET A 47 22.48 5.08 -4.05
N VAL A 48 22.28 4.70 -5.32
CA VAL A 48 23.13 5.15 -6.42
C VAL A 48 23.03 6.65 -6.62
N SER A 49 21.82 7.22 -6.51
CA SER A 49 21.60 8.66 -6.60
C SER A 49 22.34 9.41 -5.49
N TRP A 50 22.27 8.91 -4.25
CA TRP A 50 22.95 9.52 -3.12
C TRP A 50 24.48 9.40 -3.22
N VAL A 51 25.00 8.22 -3.57
CA VAL A 51 26.43 8.01 -3.80
C VAL A 51 26.94 8.89 -4.93
N SER A 52 26.18 9.04 -6.02
CA SER A 52 26.54 9.92 -7.13
C SER A 52 26.62 11.38 -6.71
N GLN A 53 25.70 11.87 -5.87
CA GLN A 53 25.75 13.24 -5.33
C GLN A 53 26.97 13.45 -4.45
N LEU A 54 27.28 12.46 -3.60
CA LEU A 54 28.46 12.51 -2.74
C LEU A 54 29.73 12.62 -3.59
N LEU A 55 29.92 11.72 -4.56
CA LEU A 55 31.09 11.76 -5.45
C LEU A 55 31.21 13.09 -6.21
N TYR A 56 30.10 13.66 -6.67
CA TYR A 56 30.09 14.95 -7.36
C TYR A 56 30.50 16.13 -6.46
N GLN A 57 30.28 16.04 -5.14
CA GLN A 57 30.71 17.09 -4.19
C GLN A 57 32.22 17.05 -3.88
N TYR A 58 32.89 15.93 -4.12
CA TYR A 58 34.33 15.76 -3.84
C TYR A 58 35.24 15.98 -5.05
N VAL A 59 34.68 16.13 -6.26
CA VAL A 59 35.39 16.44 -7.51
C VAL A 59 35.17 17.90 -7.89
#